data_AF-M7WWS6-F1
#
_entry.id   AF-M7WWS6-F1
#
_cell.length_a   1.000
_cell.length_b   1.000
_cell.length_c   1.000
_cell.angle_alpha   90.00
_cell.angle_beta   90.00
_cell.angle_gamma   90.00
#
_symmetry.space_group_name_H-M   'P 1'
#
loop_
_entity.id
_entity.type
_entity.pdbx_description
1 polymer ?
#
loop_
_entity_poly.entity_id
_entity_poly.type
_entity_poly.pdbx_seq_one_letter_code
_entity_poly.pdbx_strand_id
1 'polypeptide(L)'
;MSTVYREMRNYQVYQQALFLGILNQSSSMIIQKPIKKAIVTQQLVTVNSLKFSGDDQIAISDLIERRCKEMMKLDLSNGLREKTAIRRYETNKVTEVLHLLSDILNEFGFTFRTSKTTGKNKSAIAETVNVMYFKGRKAYSRQQITQIGMKINQYLYEKCAEGDGNTIIERNDP
;
A
#
# COMPACT_ATOMS: atom_id res chain seq x y z
N MET A 1 -17.87 -1.48 14.41
CA MET A 1 -16.42 -1.46 14.06
C MET A 1 -15.72 -0.67 15.16
N SER A 2 -14.70 -1.23 15.84
CA SER A 2 -14.04 -0.50 16.93
C SER A 2 -13.25 0.71 16.40
N THR A 3 -13.13 1.77 17.20
CA THR A 3 -12.32 2.96 16.88
C THR A 3 -10.88 2.58 16.52
N VAL A 4 -10.30 1.66 17.29
CA VAL A 4 -8.94 1.12 17.08
C VAL A 4 -8.77 0.47 15.71
N TYR A 5 -9.75 -0.30 15.23
CA TYR A 5 -9.67 -0.93 13.91
C TYR A 5 -9.72 0.12 12.79
N ARG A 6 -10.58 1.14 12.94
CA ARG A 6 -10.69 2.25 11.98
C ARG A 6 -9.38 3.03 11.90
N GLU A 7 -8.78 3.36 13.04
CA GLU A 7 -7.49 4.06 13.11
C GLU A 7 -6.37 3.27 12.45
N MET A 8 -6.29 1.96 12.70
CA MET A 8 -5.31 1.08 12.06
C MET A 8 -5.48 1.07 10.53
N ARG A 9 -6.72 0.94 10.03
CA ARG A 9 -7.01 0.95 8.59
C ARG A 9 -6.67 2.30 7.95
N ASN A 10 -7.03 3.41 8.58
CA ASN A 10 -6.68 4.73 8.08
C ASN A 10 -5.16 4.93 8.08
N TYR A 11 -4.45 4.44 9.10
CA TYR A 11 -2.99 4.50 9.14
C TYR A 11 -2.35 3.76 7.97
N GLN A 12 -2.85 2.57 7.61
CA GLN A 12 -2.40 1.85 6.41
C GLN A 12 -2.58 2.67 5.13
N VAL A 13 -3.69 3.41 5.03
CA VAL A 13 -3.96 4.30 3.89
C VAL A 13 -2.94 5.43 3.83
N TYR A 14 -2.68 6.10 4.95
CA TYR A 14 -1.72 7.19 4.99
C TYR A 14 -0.29 6.72 4.75
N GLN A 15 0.06 5.54 5.26
CA GLN A 15 1.35 4.90 5.01
C GLN A 15 1.53 4.62 3.51
N GLN A 16 0.52 4.02 2.86
CA GLN A 16 0.56 3.79 1.41
C GLN A 16 0.73 5.11 0.65
N ALA A 17 -0.09 6.11 0.95
CA ALA A 17 -0.08 7.38 0.24
C ALA A 17 1.27 8.10 0.36
N LEU A 18 1.89 8.10 1.55
CA LEU A 18 3.24 8.67 1.70
C LEU A 18 4.26 7.91 0.84
N PHE A 19 4.22 6.58 0.80
CA PHE A 19 5.15 5.81 -0.01
C PHE A 19 5.02 6.16 -1.49
N LEU A 20 3.79 6.26 -1.99
CA LEU A 20 3.52 6.65 -3.37
C LEU A 20 4.01 8.06 -3.67
N GLY A 21 3.79 9.03 -2.77
CA GLY A 21 4.30 10.39 -2.95
C GLY A 21 5.83 10.48 -2.96
N ILE A 22 6.52 9.65 -2.18
CA ILE A 22 8.00 9.58 -2.24
C ILE A 22 8.44 8.94 -3.56
N LEU A 23 7.84 7.82 -3.96
CA LEU A 23 8.18 7.13 -5.20
C LEU A 23 7.90 7.99 -6.44
N ASN A 24 6.89 8.86 -6.38
CA ASN A 24 6.54 9.79 -7.46
C ASN A 24 7.68 10.76 -7.82
N GLN A 25 8.58 11.06 -6.89
CA GLN A 25 9.78 11.88 -7.18
C GLN A 25 10.73 11.21 -8.19
N SER A 26 10.61 9.88 -8.32
CA SER A 26 11.47 9.04 -9.16
C SER A 26 10.72 8.22 -10.21
N SER A 27 9.38 8.20 -10.18
CA SER A 27 8.54 7.40 -11.08
C SER A 27 7.23 8.10 -11.43
N SER A 28 6.73 7.90 -12.65
CA SER A 28 5.31 8.12 -12.96
C SER A 28 4.52 6.89 -12.50
N MET A 29 3.26 7.06 -12.17
CA MET A 29 2.44 5.96 -11.66
C MET A 29 1.05 5.93 -12.30
N ILE A 30 0.57 4.73 -12.56
CA ILE A 30 -0.78 4.50 -13.07
C ILE A 30 -1.64 4.06 -11.89
N ILE A 31 -2.64 4.86 -11.57
CA ILE A 31 -3.59 4.61 -10.48
C ILE A 31 -4.99 4.41 -11.02
N GLN A 32 -5.82 3.70 -10.28
CA GLN A 32 -7.21 3.45 -10.66
C GLN A 32 -8.17 3.94 -9.58
N LYS A 33 -9.27 4.53 -10.05
CA LYS A 33 -10.41 4.91 -9.22
C LYS A 33 -10.98 3.71 -8.46
N PRO A 34 -11.18 3.80 -7.14
CA PRO A 34 -11.87 2.75 -6.39
C PRO A 34 -13.30 2.56 -6.90
N ILE A 35 -13.68 1.30 -7.16
CA ILE A 35 -15.00 0.94 -7.71
C ILE A 35 -16.16 1.32 -6.75
N LYS A 36 -15.90 1.34 -5.44
CA LYS A 36 -16.92 1.66 -4.42
C LYS A 36 -16.38 2.69 -3.44
N LYS A 37 -17.14 3.78 -3.22
CA LYS A 37 -16.80 4.78 -2.21
C LYS A 37 -17.02 4.20 -0.80
N ALA A 38 -15.95 4.02 -0.05
CA ALA A 38 -16.03 3.74 1.37
C ALA A 38 -16.54 4.98 2.12
N ILE A 39 -17.52 4.77 3.00
CA ILE A 39 -18.19 5.83 3.77
C ILE A 39 -17.54 5.98 5.16
N VAL A 40 -16.84 4.96 5.65
CA VAL A 40 -16.39 4.86 7.05
C VAL A 40 -14.87 4.99 7.21
N THR A 41 -14.07 4.40 6.32
CA THR A 41 -12.60 4.47 6.33
C THR A 41 -12.08 5.21 5.12
N GLN A 42 -10.89 5.79 5.23
CA GLN A 42 -10.15 6.20 4.04
C GLN A 42 -9.85 4.98 3.16
N GLN A 43 -9.61 5.21 1.89
CA GLN A 43 -9.40 4.14 0.91
C GLN A 43 -7.98 4.16 0.40
N LEU A 44 -7.44 2.95 0.23
CA LEU A 44 -6.19 2.78 -0.50
C LEU A 44 -6.42 3.13 -1.97
N VAL A 45 -5.41 3.74 -2.56
CA VAL A 45 -5.37 3.96 -4.00
C VAL A 45 -4.96 2.65 -4.65
N THR A 46 -5.68 2.24 -5.70
CA THR A 46 -5.25 1.08 -6.50
C THR A 46 -4.12 1.55 -7.41
N VAL A 47 -2.95 0.94 -7.30
CA VAL A 47 -1.78 1.27 -8.09
C VAL A 47 -1.53 0.12 -9.05
N ASN A 48 -1.63 0.39 -10.34
CA ASN A 48 -1.47 -0.61 -11.40
C ASN A 48 0.01 -0.80 -11.70
N SER A 49 0.74 0.30 -11.91
CA SER A 49 2.17 0.26 -12.17
C SER A 49 2.94 1.49 -11.71
N LEU A 50 4.25 1.32 -11.52
CA LEU A 50 5.24 2.38 -11.37
C LEU A 50 6.18 2.32 -12.59
N LYS A 51 6.46 3.46 -13.20
CA LYS A 51 7.36 3.60 -14.35
C LYS A 51 8.52 4.53 -14.00
N PHE A 52 9.74 4.03 -13.98
CA PHE A 52 10.93 4.78 -13.55
C PHE A 52 11.63 5.46 -14.72
N SER A 53 11.94 4.71 -15.78
CA SER A 53 12.57 5.24 -16.99
C SER A 53 12.44 4.27 -18.16
N GLY A 54 12.25 4.77 -19.39
CA GLY A 54 12.17 3.92 -20.59
C GLY A 54 11.15 2.78 -20.44
N ASP A 55 11.64 1.54 -20.53
CA ASP A 55 10.88 0.29 -20.36
C ASP A 55 10.91 -0.27 -18.93
N ASP A 56 11.64 0.38 -18.00
CA ASP A 56 11.69 -0.01 -16.59
C ASP A 56 10.37 0.36 -15.90
N GLN A 57 9.54 -0.65 -15.71
CA GLN A 57 8.25 -0.56 -15.06
C GLN A 57 8.00 -1.77 -14.15
N ILE A 58 7.31 -1.52 -13.05
CA ILE A 58 6.84 -2.54 -12.12
C ILE A 58 5.32 -2.58 -12.18
N ALA A 59 4.77 -3.71 -12.63
CA ALA A 59 3.33 -3.98 -12.60
C ALA A 59 2.89 -4.36 -11.17
N ILE A 60 2.61 -3.34 -10.36
CA ILE A 60 2.26 -3.48 -8.94
C ILE A 60 1.02 -4.37 -8.76
N SER A 61 -0.07 -4.11 -9.50
CA SER A 61 -1.32 -4.90 -9.36
C SER A 61 -1.08 -6.39 -9.57
N ASP A 62 -0.32 -6.74 -10.61
CA ASP A 62 -0.11 -8.11 -11.06
C ASP A 62 0.78 -8.87 -10.07
N LEU A 63 1.83 -8.22 -9.55
CA LEU A 63 2.69 -8.79 -8.51
C LEU A 63 1.92 -9.09 -7.23
N ILE A 64 1.08 -8.15 -6.79
CA ILE A 64 0.27 -8.31 -5.58
C ILE A 64 -0.77 -9.42 -5.76
N GLU A 65 -1.45 -9.44 -6.90
CA GLU A 65 -2.41 -10.49 -7.22
C GLU A 65 -1.75 -11.87 -7.24
N ARG A 66 -0.58 -12.00 -7.88
CA ARG A 66 0.19 -13.24 -7.92
C ARG A 66 0.57 -13.72 -6.51
N ARG A 67 1.21 -12.86 -5.70
CA ARG A 67 1.62 -13.20 -4.32
C ARG A 67 0.43 -13.61 -3.47
N CYS A 68 -0.66 -12.84 -3.51
CA CYS A 68 -1.84 -13.15 -2.72
C CYS A 68 -2.54 -14.43 -3.18
N LYS A 69 -2.58 -14.73 -4.49
CA LYS A 69 -3.10 -16.00 -5.01
C LYS A 69 -2.26 -17.19 -4.56
N GLU A 70 -0.93 -17.07 -4.55
CA GLU A 70 -0.02 -18.10 -4.04
C GLU A 70 -0.28 -18.39 -2.56
N MET A 71 -0.40 -17.34 -1.74
CA MET A 71 -0.75 -17.47 -0.31
C MET A 71 -2.12 -18.12 -0.11
N MET A 72 -3.12 -17.74 -0.90
CA MET A 72 -4.46 -18.33 -0.84
C MET A 72 -4.45 -19.81 -1.22
N LYS A 73 -3.70 -20.19 -2.26
CA LYS A 73 -3.52 -21.61 -2.64
C LYS A 73 -2.87 -22.40 -1.52
N LEU A 74 -1.85 -21.84 -0.86
CA LEU A 74 -1.21 -22.45 0.30
C LEU A 74 -2.18 -22.62 1.47
N ASP A 75 -2.98 -21.59 1.79
CA ASP A 75 -4.04 -21.67 2.81
C ASP A 75 -5.02 -22.82 2.53
N LEU A 76 -5.52 -22.92 1.29
CA LEU A 76 -6.44 -24.00 0.87
C LEU A 76 -5.78 -25.38 0.97
N SER A 77 -4.53 -25.51 0.51
CA SER A 77 -3.78 -26.77 0.61
C SER A 77 -3.53 -27.22 2.05
N ASN A 78 -3.46 -26.28 2.99
CA ASN A 78 -3.33 -26.53 4.42
C ASN A 78 -4.67 -26.79 5.13
N GLY A 79 -5.76 -26.97 4.37
CA GLY A 79 -7.09 -27.30 4.90
C GLY A 79 -7.87 -26.10 5.45
N LEU A 80 -7.46 -24.87 5.12
CA LEU A 80 -8.25 -23.69 5.50
C LEU A 80 -9.54 -23.63 4.68
N ARG A 81 -10.67 -23.32 5.33
CA ARG A 81 -11.95 -23.14 4.65
C ARG A 81 -11.86 -22.03 3.60
N GLU A 82 -12.42 -22.27 2.42
CA GLU A 82 -12.39 -21.35 1.28
C GLU A 82 -12.83 -19.93 1.64
N LYS A 83 -13.96 -19.78 2.35
CA LYS A 83 -14.44 -18.48 2.83
C LYS A 83 -13.39 -17.71 3.66
N THR A 84 -12.58 -18.43 4.43
CA THR A 84 -11.52 -17.82 5.26
C THR A 84 -10.30 -17.51 4.42
N ALA A 85 -9.95 -18.37 3.45
CA ALA A 85 -8.88 -18.14 2.49
C ALA A 85 -9.15 -16.90 1.62
N ILE A 86 -10.38 -16.74 1.09
CA ILE A 86 -10.81 -15.55 0.33
C ILE A 86 -10.72 -14.28 1.20
N ARG A 87 -11.16 -14.35 2.46
CA ARG A 87 -11.05 -13.22 3.38
C ARG A 87 -9.59 -12.83 3.66
N ARG A 88 -8.70 -13.82 3.81
CA ARG A 88 -7.26 -13.61 3.98
C ARG A 88 -6.64 -13.01 2.74
N TYR A 89 -6.99 -13.51 1.55
CA TYR A 89 -6.57 -12.96 0.27
C TYR A 89 -6.83 -11.44 0.19
N GLU A 90 -8.06 -11.00 0.49
CA GLU A 90 -8.41 -9.57 0.49
C GLU A 90 -7.63 -8.75 1.52
N THR A 91 -7.37 -9.32 2.71
CA THR A 91 -6.61 -8.66 3.76
C THR A 91 -5.12 -8.58 3.42
N ASN A 92 -4.58 -9.63 2.79
CA ASN A 92 -3.18 -9.74 2.41
C ASN A 92 -2.85 -8.75 1.29
N LYS A 93 -3.76 -8.46 0.34
CA LYS A 93 -3.52 -7.44 -0.70
C LYS A 93 -3.06 -6.10 -0.13
N VAL A 94 -3.67 -5.66 0.97
CA VAL A 94 -3.28 -4.42 1.65
C VAL A 94 -1.87 -4.52 2.23
N THR A 95 -1.58 -5.66 2.86
CA THR A 95 -0.29 -5.92 3.50
C THR A 95 0.82 -5.99 2.46
N GLU A 96 0.62 -6.78 1.42
CA GLU A 96 1.57 -6.98 0.33
C GLU A 96 1.85 -5.69 -0.43
N VAL A 97 0.86 -4.82 -0.65
CA VAL A 97 1.10 -3.50 -1.28
C VAL A 97 2.02 -2.66 -0.41
N LEU A 98 1.78 -2.60 0.90
CA LEU A 98 2.63 -1.83 1.81
C LEU A 98 4.05 -2.39 1.89
N HIS A 99 4.19 -3.72 1.89
CA HIS A 99 5.49 -4.39 1.88
C HIS A 99 6.24 -4.13 0.58
N LEU A 100 5.61 -4.37 -0.58
CA LEU A 100 6.23 -4.16 -1.88
C LEU A 100 6.69 -2.70 -2.07
N LEU A 101 5.86 -1.72 -1.69
CA LEU A 101 6.25 -0.31 -1.78
C LEU A 101 7.39 0.03 -0.80
N SER A 102 7.42 -0.60 0.38
CA SER A 102 8.53 -0.43 1.34
C SER A 102 9.82 -1.04 0.79
N ASP A 103 9.75 -2.21 0.17
CA ASP A 103 10.89 -2.90 -0.46
C ASP A 103 11.45 -2.02 -1.59
N ILE A 104 10.60 -1.47 -2.46
CA ILE A 104 11.04 -0.55 -3.51
C ILE A 104 11.72 0.67 -2.90
N LEU A 105 11.12 1.31 -1.89
CA LEU A 105 11.74 2.45 -1.20
C LEU A 105 13.08 2.10 -0.53
N ASN A 106 13.27 0.84 -0.12
CA ASN A 106 14.54 0.39 0.42
C ASN A 106 15.66 0.46 -0.61
N GLU A 107 15.39 0.09 -1.86
CA GLU A 107 16.31 0.24 -2.99
C GLU A 107 16.67 1.72 -3.26
N PHE A 108 15.77 2.65 -2.92
CA PHE A 108 16.03 4.10 -2.97
C PHE A 108 16.75 4.66 -1.72
N GLY A 109 17.20 3.81 -0.80
CA GLY A 109 17.98 4.20 0.39
C GLY A 109 17.14 4.58 1.61
N PHE A 110 15.86 4.21 1.64
CA PHE A 110 15.04 4.29 2.85
C PHE A 110 15.21 3.06 3.74
N THR A 111 15.18 3.25 5.05
CA THR A 111 15.10 2.16 6.04
C THR A 111 14.00 2.42 7.05
N PHE A 112 13.46 1.36 7.65
CA PHE A 112 12.23 1.44 8.42
C PHE A 112 12.39 0.87 9.83
N ARG A 113 11.79 1.55 10.82
CA ARG A 113 11.48 0.94 12.11
C ARG A 113 10.02 0.48 12.09
N THR A 114 9.80 -0.83 12.15
CA THR A 114 8.45 -1.42 12.04
C THR A 114 7.96 -2.05 13.34
N SER A 115 6.64 -2.21 13.45
CA SER A 115 5.98 -3.10 14.41
C SER A 115 5.28 -4.21 13.63
N LYS A 116 5.30 -5.44 14.14
CA LYS A 116 4.79 -6.61 13.43
C LYS A 116 3.54 -7.18 14.11
N THR A 117 2.61 -7.71 13.33
CA THR A 117 1.52 -8.51 13.89
C THR A 117 2.04 -9.88 14.36
N THR A 118 1.33 -10.51 15.30
CA THR A 118 1.75 -11.81 15.87
C THR A 118 1.57 -12.99 14.93
N GLY A 119 0.92 -12.82 13.77
CA GLY A 119 0.74 -13.90 12.79
C GLY A 119 -0.09 -15.10 13.27
N LYS A 120 -1.11 -14.88 14.12
CA LYS A 120 -1.92 -15.98 14.69
C LYS A 120 -2.54 -16.86 13.60
N ASN A 121 -2.57 -18.18 13.82
CA ASN A 121 -3.10 -19.20 12.90
C ASN A 121 -2.40 -19.22 11.52
N LYS A 122 -1.06 -19.09 11.50
CA LYS A 122 -0.25 -19.07 10.26
C LYS A 122 -0.67 -17.96 9.29
N SER A 123 -1.27 -16.87 9.77
CA SER A 123 -1.61 -15.73 8.93
C SER A 123 -0.34 -14.94 8.59
N ALA A 124 -0.35 -14.26 7.44
CA ALA A 124 0.69 -13.31 7.07
C ALA A 124 0.99 -12.33 8.20
N ILE A 125 2.29 -12.07 8.43
CA ILE A 125 2.74 -11.06 9.38
C ILE A 125 2.70 -9.73 8.66
N ALA A 126 1.88 -8.80 9.15
CA ALA A 126 1.83 -7.46 8.61
C ALA A 126 2.83 -6.57 9.36
N GLU A 127 3.62 -5.82 8.61
CA GLU A 127 4.55 -4.83 9.17
C GLU A 127 3.95 -3.44 9.04
N THR A 128 3.92 -2.72 10.15
CA THR A 128 3.50 -1.32 10.20
C THR A 128 4.74 -0.46 10.40
N VAL A 129 5.02 0.44 9.47
CA VAL A 129 6.15 1.37 9.56
C VAL A 129 5.82 2.43 10.61
N ASN A 130 6.70 2.63 11.58
CA ASN A 130 6.54 3.64 12.63
C ASN A 130 7.45 4.84 12.44
N VAL A 131 8.64 4.62 11.86
CA VAL A 131 9.61 5.66 11.54
C VAL A 131 10.32 5.27 10.25
N MET A 132 10.46 6.24 9.34
CA MET A 132 11.27 6.13 8.13
C MET A 132 12.55 6.92 8.30
N TYR A 133 13.65 6.35 7.82
CA TYR A 133 14.95 6.99 7.75
C TYR A 133 15.39 7.04 6.29
N PHE A 134 16.08 8.10 5.90
CA PHE A 134 16.71 8.24 4.59
C PHE A 134 18.21 8.43 4.79
N LYS A 135 19.02 7.54 4.22
CA LYS A 135 20.48 7.56 4.37
C LYS A 135 20.91 7.67 5.85
N GLY A 136 20.26 6.90 6.72
CA GLY A 136 20.54 6.84 8.17
C GLY A 136 19.96 7.98 9.01
N ARG A 137 19.38 9.03 8.41
CA ARG A 137 18.77 10.15 9.14
C ARG A 137 17.27 9.99 9.22
N LYS A 138 16.68 10.32 10.37
CA LYS A 138 15.22 10.26 10.56
C LYS A 138 14.54 11.20 9.56
N ALA A 139 13.72 10.65 8.68
CA ALA A 139 13.01 11.39 7.64
C ALA A 139 11.55 11.65 8.04
N TYR A 140 10.83 10.59 8.46
CA TYR A 140 9.41 10.69 8.83
C TYR A 140 9.10 9.92 10.10
N SER A 141 8.49 10.58 11.06
CA SER A 141 7.86 9.95 12.24
C SER A 141 6.45 9.46 11.95
N ARG A 142 5.91 8.58 12.81
CA ARG A 142 4.51 8.10 12.73
C ARG A 142 3.49 9.23 12.55
N GLN A 143 3.65 10.34 13.27
CA GLN A 143 2.77 11.50 13.16
C GLN A 143 2.90 12.18 11.79
N GLN A 144 4.12 12.35 11.29
CA GLN A 144 4.35 12.92 9.95
C GLN A 144 3.81 12.00 8.85
N ILE A 145 3.95 10.68 8.99
CA ILE A 145 3.37 9.69 8.07
C ILE A 145 1.86 9.89 7.97
N THR A 146 1.18 10.02 9.11
CA THR A 146 -0.26 10.29 9.15
C THR A 146 -0.61 11.62 8.48
N GLN A 147 0.05 12.72 8.87
CA GLN A 147 -0.30 14.07 8.40
C GLN A 147 -0.04 14.27 6.90
N ILE A 148 1.13 13.83 6.42
CA ILE A 148 1.53 13.97 5.01
C ILE A 148 0.76 12.96 4.16
N GLY A 149 0.68 11.70 4.61
CA GLY A 149 -0.05 10.65 3.91
C GLY A 149 -1.54 10.95 3.75
N MET A 150 -2.17 11.61 4.73
CA MET A 150 -3.55 12.07 4.60
C MET A 150 -3.73 13.08 3.45
N LYS A 151 -2.82 14.06 3.32
CA LYS A 151 -2.87 15.05 2.24
C LYS A 151 -2.64 14.42 0.88
N ILE A 152 -1.64 13.54 0.76
CA ILE A 152 -1.35 12.83 -0.49
C ILE A 152 -2.52 11.92 -0.87
N ASN A 153 -3.12 11.20 0.08
CA ASN A 153 -4.25 10.33 -0.20
C ASN A 153 -5.44 11.12 -0.74
N GLN A 154 -5.74 12.28 -0.13
CA GLN A 154 -6.78 13.17 -0.61
C GLN A 154 -6.50 13.64 -2.05
N TYR A 155 -5.28 14.09 -2.32
CA TYR A 155 -4.85 14.53 -3.65
C TYR A 155 -5.02 13.43 -4.71
N LEU A 156 -4.48 12.23 -4.45
CA LEU A 156 -4.60 11.11 -5.38
C LEU A 156 -6.05 10.69 -5.61
N TYR A 157 -6.88 10.78 -4.57
CA TYR A 157 -8.31 10.47 -4.69
C TYR A 157 -9.04 11.48 -5.56
N GLU A 158 -8.75 12.78 -5.39
CA GLU A 158 -9.32 13.86 -6.22
C GLU A 158 -8.90 13.69 -7.69
N LYS A 159 -7.62 13.41 -7.97
CA LYS A 159 -7.12 13.10 -9.32
C LYS A 159 -7.78 11.88 -9.96
N CYS A 160 -8.07 10.83 -9.18
CA CYS A 160 -8.81 9.65 -9.66
C CYS A 160 -10.30 9.93 -9.90
N ALA A 161 -10.88 10.92 -9.22
CA ALA A 161 -12.32 11.19 -9.31
C ALA A 161 -12.71 11.80 -10.67
N GLU A 162 -11.78 12.55 -11.28
CA GLU A 162 -11.96 13.29 -12.54
C GLU A 162 -12.03 12.38 -13.79
N GLY A 163 -11.64 11.10 -13.70
CA GLY A 163 -11.61 10.16 -14.82
C GLY A 163 -12.49 8.91 -14.65
N ASP A 164 -12.79 8.26 -15.79
CA ASP A 164 -13.59 7.01 -15.87
C ASP A 164 -12.72 5.73 -15.91
N GLY A 165 -11.42 5.84 -15.62
CA GLY A 165 -10.50 4.71 -15.75
C GLY A 165 -9.19 4.86 -14.97
N ASN A 166 -8.08 4.56 -15.65
CA ASN A 166 -6.74 4.73 -15.10
C ASN A 166 -6.31 6.19 -15.21
N THR A 167 -5.82 6.75 -14.12
CA THR A 167 -5.21 8.08 -14.05
C THR A 167 -3.69 7.92 -13.99
N ILE A 168 -2.98 8.71 -14.81
CA ILE A 168 -1.51 8.79 -14.76
C ILE A 168 -1.15 9.96 -13.85
N ILE A 169 -0.30 9.71 -12.86
CA ILE A 169 0.36 10.74 -12.06
C ILE A 169 1.80 10.81 -12.57
N GLU A 170 2.17 11.93 -13.16
CA GLU A 170 3.49 12.09 -13.77
C GLU A 170 4.59 12.20 -12.71
N ARG A 171 5.82 11.85 -13.07
CA ARG A 171 6.95 11.97 -12.16
C ARG A 171 7.13 13.43 -11.72
N ASN A 172 7.31 13.65 -10.41
CA ASN A 172 7.35 14.97 -9.76
C ASN A 172 6.05 15.77 -9.93
N ASP A 173 4.91 15.09 -9.90
CA ASP A 173 3.62 15.75 -9.82
C ASP A 173 3.51 16.49 -8.46
N PRO A 174 3.08 17.77 -8.47
CA PRO A 174 3.27 18.70 -7.35
C PRO A 174 2.45 18.41 -6.08
#